data_AF-A0A7K0A5T1-F1
#
_entry.id   AF-A0A7K0A5T1-F1
#
_cell.length_a   1.000
_cell.length_b   1.000
_cell.length_c   1.000
_cell.angle_alpha   90.00
_cell.angle_beta   90.00
_cell.angle_gamma   90.00
#
_symmetry.space_group_name_H-M   'P 1'
#
loop_
_entity.id
_entity.type
_entity.pdbx_description
1 polymer ?
#
loop_
_entity_poly.entity_id
_entity_poly.type
_entity_poly.pdbx_seq_one_letter_code
_entity_poly.pdbx_strand_id
1 'polypeptide(L)'
;MALRMKVTYLDGREEVVTILPPIFMAAEKHFKRDGGLSERNKVASTYYMTWQALQKFGREENDFDAFLELIEEIEDAEDEAEDPTGPAPQPDESSS
;
A
#
# COMPACT_ATOMS: atom_id res chain seq x y z
N MET A 1 14.93 -4.71 0.56
CA MET A 1 13.95 -3.61 0.58
C MET A 1 12.61 -4.19 0.98
N ALA A 2 11.93 -3.57 1.93
CA ALA A 2 10.52 -3.84 2.18
C ALA A 2 9.73 -2.93 1.24
N LEU A 3 8.83 -3.50 0.43
CA LEU A 3 7.97 -2.72 -0.46
C LEU A 3 6.71 -2.35 0.33
N ARG A 4 6.41 -1.06 0.44
CA ARG A 4 5.21 -0.55 1.13
C ARG A 4 4.27 0.03 0.10
N MET A 5 2.99 -0.31 0.21
CA MET A 5 1.94 0.15 -0.69
C MET A 5 0.90 0.91 0.12
N LYS A 6 0.54 2.09 -0.36
CA LYS A 6 -0.63 2.82 0.10
C LYS A 6 -1.81 2.43 -0.79
N VAL A 7 -2.94 2.18 -0.15
CA VAL A 7 -4.18 1.76 -0.79
C VAL A 7 -5.25 2.77 -0.44
N THR A 8 -5.86 3.37 -1.45
CA THR A 8 -6.98 4.29 -1.31
C THR A 8 -8.24 3.59 -1.81
N TYR A 9 -9.26 3.51 -0.95
CA TYR A 9 -10.56 2.91 -1.26
C TYR A 9 -11.53 3.99 -1.75
N LEU A 10 -12.53 3.59 -2.54
CA LEU A 10 -13.57 4.49 -3.08
C LEU A 10 -14.42 5.18 -1.99
N ASP A 11 -14.45 4.64 -0.77
CA ASP A 11 -15.12 5.24 0.38
C ASP A 11 -14.25 6.27 1.13
N GLY A 12 -13.02 6.51 0.65
CA GLY A 12 -12.04 7.41 1.23
C GLY A 12 -11.19 6.79 2.35
N ARG A 13 -11.33 5.50 2.66
CA ARG A 13 -10.42 4.80 3.58
C ARG A 13 -9.04 4.69 2.94
N GLU A 14 -8.00 4.81 3.75
CA GLU A 14 -6.61 4.58 3.34
C GLU A 14 -5.96 3.50 4.22
N GLU A 15 -5.19 2.61 3.61
CA GLU A 15 -4.41 1.58 4.30
C GLU A 15 -2.99 1.52 3.76
N VAL A 16 -2.01 1.45 4.66
CA VAL A 16 -0.61 1.19 4.28
C VAL A 16 -0.24 -0.22 4.68
N VAL A 17 0.28 -0.99 3.72
CA VAL A 17 0.65 -2.38 3.91
C VAL A 17 2.06 -2.67 3.41
N THR A 18 2.77 -3.56 4.12
CA THR A 18 4.09 -4.04 3.70
C THR A 18 3.98 -5.36 2.95
N ILE A 19 4.51 -5.40 1.73
CA ILE A 19 4.61 -6.62 0.92
C ILE A 19 5.86 -7.40 1.38
N LEU A 20 5.61 -8.54 2.02
CA LEU A 20 6.64 -9.45 2.53
C LEU A 20 7.16 -10.41 1.44
N PRO A 21 8.40 -10.94 1.54
CA PRO A 21 8.94 -11.89 0.56
C PRO A 21 8.05 -13.09 0.21
N PRO A 22 7.31 -13.73 1.16
CA PRO A 22 6.40 -14.81 0.81
C PRO A 22 5.26 -14.41 -0.14
N ILE A 23 4.87 -13.13 -0.15
CA ILE A 23 3.83 -12.60 -1.03
C ILE A 23 4.36 -12.48 -2.46
N PHE A 24 5.61 -12.05 -2.63
CA PHE A 24 6.27 -12.07 -3.94
C PHE A 24 6.31 -13.49 -4.53
N MET A 25 6.70 -14.48 -3.71
CA MET A 25 6.71 -15.87 -4.16
C MET A 25 5.31 -16.39 -4.53
N ALA A 26 4.27 -15.98 -3.79
CA ALA A 26 2.90 -16.33 -4.09
C ALA A 26 2.43 -15.70 -5.40
N ALA A 27 2.75 -14.42 -5.64
CA ALA A 27 2.44 -13.71 -6.88
C ALA A 27 3.19 -14.33 -8.07
N GLU A 28 4.49 -14.64 -7.94
CA GLU A 28 5.26 -15.31 -8.99
C GLU A 28 4.65 -16.66 -9.38
N LYS A 29 4.16 -17.43 -8.39
CA LYS A 29 3.45 -18.68 -8.63
C LYS A 29 2.10 -18.45 -9.32
N HIS A 30 1.36 -17.40 -8.95
CA HIS A 30 0.07 -17.03 -9.54
C HIS A 30 0.23 -16.70 -11.04
N PHE A 31 1.17 -15.81 -11.37
CA PHE A 31 1.42 -15.35 -12.73
C PHE A 31 2.35 -16.25 -13.55
N LYS A 32 2.76 -17.42 -13.02
CA LYS A 32 3.70 -18.32 -13.70
C LYS A 32 3.26 -18.73 -15.10
N ARG A 33 1.94 -18.90 -15.31
CA ARG A 33 1.37 -19.25 -16.62
C ARG A 33 1.53 -18.13 -17.66
N ASP A 34 1.61 -16.90 -17.20
CA ASP A 34 1.75 -15.69 -18.02
C ASP A 34 3.22 -15.26 -18.19
N GLY A 35 4.17 -16.12 -17.82
CA GLY A 35 5.61 -15.85 -17.87
C GLY A 35 6.20 -15.31 -16.56
N GLY A 36 5.44 -15.33 -15.47
CA GLY A 36 5.88 -14.83 -14.16
C GLY A 36 5.65 -13.33 -13.98
N LEU A 37 6.33 -12.74 -13.00
CA LEU A 37 6.30 -11.29 -12.80
C LEU A 37 7.11 -10.60 -13.90
N SER A 38 6.49 -9.66 -14.60
CA SER A 38 7.08 -8.95 -15.73
C SER A 38 6.51 -7.55 -15.84
N GLU A 39 7.12 -6.70 -16.68
CA GLU A 39 6.57 -5.36 -16.93
C GLU A 39 5.16 -5.40 -17.56
N ARG A 40 4.81 -6.48 -18.28
CA ARG A 40 3.50 -6.61 -18.94
C ARG A 40 2.34 -6.77 -17.96
N ASN A 41 2.59 -7.38 -16.81
CA ASN A 41 1.58 -7.62 -15.78
C ASN A 41 1.91 -6.87 -14.48
N LYS A 42 2.79 -5.87 -14.54
CA LYS A 42 3.24 -5.12 -13.36
C LYS A 42 2.08 -4.60 -12.53
N VAL A 43 1.15 -3.88 -13.15
CA VAL A 43 -0.04 -3.33 -12.48
C VAL A 43 -0.86 -4.44 -11.81
N ALA A 44 -1.26 -5.46 -12.57
CA ALA A 44 -2.04 -6.58 -12.04
C ALA A 44 -1.33 -7.31 -10.89
N SER A 45 -0.01 -7.48 -11.00
CA SER A 45 0.80 -8.13 -9.98
C SER A 45 0.95 -7.28 -8.72
N THR A 46 1.08 -5.96 -8.84
CA THR A 46 1.08 -5.03 -7.71
C THR A 46 -0.23 -5.12 -6.94
N TYR A 47 -1.36 -5.05 -7.64
CA TYR A 47 -2.68 -5.14 -7.02
C TYR A 47 -2.87 -6.48 -6.30
N TYR A 48 -2.49 -7.58 -6.95
CA TYR A 48 -2.57 -8.91 -6.35
C TYR A 48 -1.68 -9.05 -5.10
N MET A 49 -0.45 -8.55 -5.14
CA MET A 49 0.45 -8.57 -3.98
C MET A 49 -0.07 -7.73 -2.82
N THR A 50 -0.61 -6.56 -3.11
CA THR A 50 -1.19 -5.66 -2.10
C THR A 50 -2.40 -6.29 -1.44
N TRP A 51 -3.33 -6.85 -2.22
CA TRP A 51 -4.48 -7.60 -1.70
C TRP A 51 -4.06 -8.78 -0.80
N GLN A 52 -3.11 -9.61 -1.28
CA GLN A 52 -2.55 -10.70 -0.48
C GLN A 52 -1.92 -10.22 0.83
N ALA A 53 -1.28 -9.04 0.82
CA ALA A 53 -0.72 -8.45 2.03
C ALA A 53 -1.81 -8.04 3.02
N LEU A 54 -2.85 -7.35 2.55
CA LEU A 54 -3.98 -6.93 3.38
C LEU A 54 -4.73 -8.13 3.98
N GLN A 55 -5.00 -9.17 3.18
CA GLN A 55 -5.60 -10.42 3.68
C GLN A 55 -4.75 -11.07 4.76
N LYS A 56 -3.43 -11.16 4.55
CA LYS A 56 -2.51 -11.76 5.50
C LYS A 56 -2.51 -11.04 6.87
N PHE A 57 -2.74 -9.73 6.87
CA PHE A 57 -2.85 -8.93 8.10
C PHE A 57 -4.28 -8.76 8.61
N GLY A 58 -5.27 -9.43 8.00
CA GLY A 58 -6.67 -9.38 8.42
C GLY A 58 -7.34 -8.02 8.20
N ARG A 59 -6.87 -7.23 7.23
CA ARG A 59 -7.41 -5.90 6.90
C ARG A 59 -8.25 -5.88 5.63
N GLU A 60 -8.29 -7.01 4.93
CA GLU A 60 -9.13 -7.25 3.78
C GLU A 60 -9.69 -8.67 3.89
N GLU A 61 -11.01 -8.80 3.83
CA GLU A 61 -11.73 -10.08 3.92
C GLU A 61 -12.34 -10.47 2.57
N ASN A 62 -12.48 -9.52 1.65
CA ASN A 62 -13.01 -9.74 0.33
C ASN A 62 -12.03 -10.56 -0.53
N ASP A 63 -12.57 -11.31 -1.49
CA ASP A 63 -11.75 -11.91 -2.53
C ASP A 63 -11.14 -10.85 -3.46
N PHE A 64 -10.26 -11.27 -4.36
CA PHE A 64 -9.52 -10.34 -5.19
C PHE A 64 -10.43 -9.55 -6.13
N ASP A 65 -11.45 -10.18 -6.71
CA ASP A 65 -12.34 -9.52 -7.67
C ASP A 65 -13.20 -8.45 -6.96
N ALA A 66 -13.76 -8.78 -5.80
CA ALA A 66 -14.50 -7.82 -4.98
C ALA A 66 -13.61 -6.69 -4.45
N PHE A 67 -12.35 -6.98 -4.09
CA PHE A 67 -11.38 -5.96 -3.73
C PHE A 67 -11.17 -4.94 -4.86
N LEU A 68 -11.04 -5.39 -6.11
CA LEU A 68 -10.84 -4.48 -7.25
C LEU A 68 -12.01 -3.50 -7.47
N GLU A 69 -13.23 -3.87 -7.06
CA GLU A 69 -14.41 -3.00 -7.15
C GLU A 69 -14.46 -1.91 -6.08
N LEU A 70 -13.64 -2.03 -5.02
CA LEU A 70 -13.63 -1.12 -3.87
C LEU A 70 -12.47 -0.13 -3.88
N ILE A 71 -11.50 -0.32 -4.77
CA ILE A 71 -10.23 0.38 -4.76
C ILE A 71 -10.25 1.52 -5.76
N GLU A 72 -9.82 2.69 -5.31
CA GLU A 72 -9.58 3.84 -6.17
C GLU A 72 -8.18 3.77 -6.77
N GLU A 73 -7.16 3.59 -5.93
CA GLU A 73 -5.76 3.61 -6.32
C GLU A 73 -4.86 2.79 -5.39
N ILE A 74 -3.75 2.28 -5.94
CA ILE A 74 -2.63 1.71 -5.19
C ILE A 74 -1.35 2.36 -5.70
N GLU A 75 -0.61 2.97 -4.78
CA GLU A 75 0.64 3.67 -5.04
C GLU A 75 1.74 3.20 -4.08
N ASP A 76 2.99 3.44 -4.44
CA ASP A 76 4.11 3.24 -3.52
C ASP A 76 3.88 4.16 -2.30
N ALA A 77 3.84 3.58 -1.11
CA ALA A 77 3.89 4.41 0.09
C ALA A 77 5.30 4.98 0.15
N GLU A 78 5.47 6.23 -0.25
CA GLU A 78 6.69 6.98 0.07
C GLU A 78 6.96 6.79 1.56
N ASP A 79 8.21 6.50 1.94
CA ASP A 79 8.57 6.62 3.34
C ASP A 79 8.28 8.08 3.69
N GLU A 80 7.20 8.36 4.43
CA GLU A 80 7.05 9.62 5.14
C GLU A 80 8.37 9.79 5.88
N ALA A 81 9.26 10.65 5.36
CA ALA A 81 10.21 11.31 6.21
C ALA A 81 9.33 11.92 7.30
N GLU A 82 9.49 11.46 8.54
CA GLU A 82 8.91 12.13 9.70
C GLU A 82 9.34 13.59 9.62
N ASP A 83 8.51 14.46 9.07
CA ASP A 83 8.67 15.90 9.20
C ASP A 83 8.24 16.19 10.64
N PRO A 84 9.14 16.54 11.58
CA PRO A 84 8.74 16.90 12.92
C PRO A 84 8.05 18.27 12.85
N THR A 85 6.77 18.31 12.48
CA THR A 85 5.97 19.53 12.68
C THR A 85 5.68 19.66 14.16
N GLY A 86 6.48 20.47 14.84
CA GLY A 86 5.99 21.30 15.92
C GLY A 86 6.16 22.75 15.52
N PRO A 87 5.11 23.58 15.37
CA PRO A 87 5.31 25.01 15.38
C PRO A 87 5.95 25.36 16.72
N ALA A 88 7.16 25.91 16.72
CA ALA A 88 7.69 26.51 17.94
C ALA A 88 6.72 27.63 18.35
N PRO A 89 6.13 27.60 19.57
CA PRO A 89 5.36 28.73 20.04
C PRO A 89 6.32 29.92 20.12
N GLN A 90 6.12 30.95 19.28
CA GLN A 90 6.77 32.23 19.50
C GLN A 90 6.19 32.81 20.79
N PRO A 91 7.01 33.12 21.81
CA PRO A 91 6.53 33.88 22.93
C PRO A 91 6.16 35.29 22.45
N ASP A 92 4.92 35.65 22.70
CA ASP A 92 4.37 37.00 22.62
C ASP A 92 5.14 37.90 23.60
N GLU A 93 6.12 38.68 23.13
CA GLU A 93 6.69 39.79 23.90
C GLU A 93 5.89 41.08 23.63
N SER A 94 4.63 41.07 24.09
CA SER A 94 4.01 42.29 24.61
C SER A 94 4.23 42.33 26.11
N SER A 95 5.25 43.05 26.60
CA SER A 95 5.19 43.86 27.82
C SER A 95 6.53 44.52 28.18
N SER A 96 6.41 45.83 28.45
CA SER A 96 7.32 46.77 29.13
C SER A 96 8.37 47.51 28.29
#